data_AF-A0A182SMA5-F1
#
_entry.id   AF-A0A182SMA5-F1
#
_cell.length_a   1.000
_cell.length_b   1.000
_cell.length_c   1.000
_cell.angle_alpha   90.00
_cell.angle_beta   90.00
_cell.angle_gamma   90.00
#
_symmetry.space_group_name_H-M   'P 1'
#
loop_
_entity.id
_entity.type
_entity.pdbx_description
1 polymer ?
#
loop_
_entity_poly.entity_id
_entity_poly.type
_entity_poly.pdbx_seq_one_letter_code
_entity_poly.pdbx_strand_id
1 'polypeptide(L)'
;MSSGTDDDKEEDSPQREVNPSVPISRDRLPIVYRPEYGVKFLGLQKLHPFDAAKGGNIYRLLKTNGLIRNDEDVYSPDEITLEDLLKVHTKRYIDSLKWSLNVAKIAEIPPLLFVPNCFVQRSYLRPMRFQTSGSILAARAALQSGLGWAINLGGGFHHCSADRGGGFCPYADITLTVKMLQASGNGIDRILIVDLDAHQGNGYARDLMNDTGVFIMDMYNYRIYPRDHTAK
;
A
#
# COMPACT_ATOMS: atom_id res chain seq x y z
N MET A 1 -47.73 -21.30 27.99
CA MET A 1 -46.50 -20.54 28.35
C MET A 1 -45.33 -21.46 28.11
N SER A 2 -44.72 -21.38 26.93
CA SER A 2 -43.47 -22.08 26.62
C SER A 2 -42.54 -21.02 26.06
N SER A 3 -41.49 -20.71 26.82
CA SER A 3 -40.55 -19.62 26.59
C SER A 3 -39.16 -20.20 26.43
N GLY A 4 -38.45 -19.76 25.39
CA GLY A 4 -37.02 -19.99 25.16
C GLY A 4 -36.73 -21.37 24.56
N THR A 5 -35.88 -21.52 23.56
CA THR A 5 -34.72 -20.70 23.17
C THR A 5 -34.52 -20.84 21.67
N ASP A 6 -34.56 -19.72 20.94
CA ASP A 6 -34.05 -19.68 19.57
C ASP A 6 -32.53 -19.59 19.67
N ASP A 7 -31.85 -20.69 19.33
CA ASP A 7 -30.41 -20.72 19.09
C ASP A 7 -30.13 -19.91 17.82
N ASP A 8 -29.73 -18.65 18.00
CA ASP A 8 -29.11 -17.85 16.95
C ASP A 8 -27.78 -18.50 16.58
N LYS A 9 -27.82 -19.33 15.53
CA LYS A 9 -26.62 -19.73 14.80
C LYS A 9 -26.10 -18.49 14.07
N GLU A 10 -25.06 -17.88 14.62
CA GLU A 10 -24.17 -17.01 13.86
C GLU A 10 -23.62 -17.85 12.68
N GLU A 11 -24.21 -17.63 11.50
CA GLU A 11 -23.61 -18.08 10.25
C GLU A 11 -22.31 -17.31 10.04
N ASP A 12 -21.19 -18.01 10.25
CA ASP A 12 -19.86 -17.58 9.86
C ASP A 12 -19.87 -17.33 8.35
N SER A 13 -20.07 -16.06 7.98
CA SER A 13 -20.04 -15.62 6.59
C SER A 13 -18.66 -15.96 6.02
N PRO A 14 -18.56 -16.65 4.88
CA PRO A 14 -17.26 -17.03 4.33
C PRO A 14 -16.43 -15.77 4.09
N GLN A 15 -15.33 -15.65 4.84
CA GLN A 15 -14.39 -14.54 4.72
C GLN A 15 -13.87 -14.52 3.29
N ARG A 16 -14.41 -13.61 2.48
CA ARG A 16 -14.08 -13.49 1.07
C ARG A 16 -12.62 -13.10 0.96
N GLU A 17 -11.80 -13.99 0.37
CA GLU A 17 -10.43 -13.64 -0.01
C GLU A 17 -10.45 -12.31 -0.75
N VAL A 18 -9.61 -11.39 -0.31
CA VAL A 18 -9.59 -10.05 -0.86
C VAL A 18 -8.61 -10.04 -2.03
N ASN A 19 -9.14 -9.63 -3.17
CA ASN A 19 -8.46 -9.52 -4.45
C ASN A 19 -8.16 -10.86 -5.19
N PRO A 20 -9.09 -11.83 -5.29
CA PRO A 20 -8.84 -13.12 -5.96
C PRO A 20 -8.63 -12.99 -7.48
N SER A 21 -8.60 -11.77 -8.04
CA SER A 21 -8.58 -11.54 -9.48
C SER A 21 -7.26 -11.98 -10.14
N VAL A 22 -6.13 -11.86 -9.44
CA VAL A 22 -4.82 -12.18 -10.02
C VAL A 22 -4.38 -13.58 -9.59
N PRO A 23 -4.40 -14.58 -10.49
CA PRO A 23 -3.93 -15.93 -10.17
C PRO A 23 -2.41 -15.91 -9.95
N ILE A 24 -1.97 -16.54 -8.86
CA ILE A 24 -0.55 -16.69 -8.51
C ILE A 24 -0.02 -17.99 -9.13
N SER A 25 1.12 -17.91 -9.81
CA SER A 25 1.82 -19.05 -10.40
C SER A 25 3.31 -19.01 -10.06
N ARG A 26 3.92 -20.19 -9.94
CA ARG A 26 5.36 -20.33 -9.76
C ARG A 26 6.17 -19.97 -11.02
N ASP A 27 5.52 -19.96 -12.19
CA ASP A 27 6.18 -19.69 -13.48
C ASP A 27 6.40 -18.20 -13.74
N ARG A 28 5.77 -17.32 -12.94
CA ARG A 28 5.96 -15.87 -13.02
C ARG A 28 7.00 -15.40 -12.01
N LEU A 29 7.74 -14.36 -12.37
CA LEU A 29 8.60 -13.66 -11.42
C LEU A 29 7.72 -12.99 -10.37
N PRO A 30 8.05 -13.09 -9.07
CA PRO A 30 7.26 -12.51 -7.99
C PRO A 30 7.57 -11.00 -7.87
N ILE A 31 7.45 -10.29 -8.99
CA ILE A 31 7.61 -8.86 -9.11
C ILE A 31 6.23 -8.30 -9.47
N VAL A 32 5.78 -7.30 -8.73
CA VAL A 32 4.51 -6.64 -8.91
C VAL A 32 4.76 -5.25 -9.49
N TYR A 33 4.19 -4.98 -10.65
CA TYR A 33 4.35 -3.70 -11.34
C TYR A 33 3.21 -3.46 -12.33
N ARG A 34 2.86 -2.19 -12.51
CA ARG A 34 1.94 -1.75 -13.56
C ARG A 34 2.46 -0.43 -14.17
N PRO A 35 2.39 -0.22 -15.50
CA PRO A 35 2.85 1.02 -16.16
C PRO A 35 2.26 2.31 -15.60
N GLU A 36 1.06 2.24 -15.04
CA GLU A 36 0.30 3.33 -14.43
C GLU A 36 0.75 3.69 -13.00
N TYR A 37 1.78 3.05 -12.45
CA TYR A 37 2.38 3.46 -11.17
C TYR A 37 2.97 4.88 -11.23
N GLY A 38 3.40 5.32 -12.41
CA GLY A 38 4.03 6.62 -12.58
C GLY A 38 3.03 7.78 -12.46
N VAL A 39 3.26 8.68 -11.50
CA VAL A 39 2.55 9.95 -11.38
C VAL A 39 2.96 10.86 -12.55
N LYS A 40 1.98 11.41 -13.28
CA LYS A 40 2.22 12.25 -14.48
C LYS A 40 1.48 13.58 -14.39
N PHE A 41 2.22 14.68 -14.25
CA PHE A 41 1.73 16.05 -14.26
C PHE A 41 2.36 16.87 -15.39
N LEU A 42 2.21 16.40 -16.63
CA LEU A 42 2.71 17.09 -17.84
C LEU A 42 4.18 17.55 -17.75
N GLY A 43 5.01 16.87 -16.95
CA GLY A 43 6.42 17.19 -16.75
C GLY A 43 6.74 17.87 -15.41
N LEU A 44 5.76 18.47 -14.72
CA LEU A 44 5.95 19.13 -13.43
C LEU A 44 6.43 18.16 -12.33
N GLN A 45 6.10 16.88 -12.45
CA GLN A 45 6.58 15.86 -11.52
C GLN A 45 8.11 15.74 -11.49
N LYS A 46 8.83 16.18 -12.54
CA LYS A 46 10.29 16.15 -12.58
C LYS A 46 10.96 17.19 -11.68
N LEU A 47 10.19 18.17 -11.22
CA LEU A 47 10.67 19.20 -10.28
C LEU A 47 10.53 18.76 -8.82
N HIS A 48 9.85 17.63 -8.58
CA HIS A 48 9.67 17.07 -7.26
C HIS A 48 10.90 16.23 -6.88
N PRO A 49 11.39 16.27 -5.62
CA PRO A 49 12.58 15.51 -5.20
C PRO A 49 12.40 14.00 -5.34
N PHE A 50 11.17 13.50 -5.23
CA PHE A 50 10.85 12.10 -5.47
C PHE A 50 10.62 11.81 -6.97
N ASP A 51 11.40 10.88 -7.53
CA ASP A 51 11.21 10.41 -8.91
C ASP A 51 9.96 9.52 -9.03
N ALA A 52 8.87 10.13 -9.48
CA ALA A 52 7.62 9.45 -9.79
C ALA A 52 7.76 8.33 -10.86
N ALA A 53 8.85 8.28 -11.62
CA ALA A 53 9.13 7.24 -12.61
C ALA A 53 10.02 6.10 -12.10
N LYS A 54 10.44 6.12 -10.81
CA LYS A 54 11.37 5.13 -10.22
C LYS A 54 11.00 3.68 -10.54
N GLY A 55 9.76 3.26 -10.25
CA GLY A 55 9.30 1.89 -10.52
C GLY A 55 9.38 1.51 -12.00
N GLY A 56 9.01 2.43 -12.90
CA GLY A 56 9.12 2.21 -14.35
C GLY A 56 10.55 2.18 -14.87
N ASN A 57 11.45 2.94 -14.24
CA ASN A 57 12.88 2.91 -14.56
C ASN A 57 13.51 1.57 -14.13
N ILE A 58 13.18 1.07 -12.93
CA ILE A 58 13.60 -0.26 -12.47
C ILE A 58 13.06 -1.35 -13.41
N TYR A 59 11.77 -1.30 -13.73
CA TYR A 59 11.16 -2.25 -14.66
C TYR A 59 11.88 -2.29 -16.02
N ARG A 60 12.16 -1.11 -16.61
CA ARG A 60 12.90 -1.00 -17.87
C ARG A 60 14.29 -1.61 -17.76
N LEU A 61 15.02 -1.35 -16.68
CA LEU A 61 16.35 -1.92 -16.45
C LEU A 61 16.28 -3.46 -16.35
N LEU A 62 15.30 -4.00 -15.63
CA LEU A 62 15.11 -5.45 -15.52
C LEU A 62 14.79 -6.10 -16.88
N LYS A 63 14.01 -5.42 -17.74
CA LYS A 63 13.78 -5.86 -19.12
C LYS A 63 15.03 -5.81 -19.98
N THR A 64 15.77 -4.71 -19.94
CA THR A 64 17.02 -4.56 -20.72
C THR A 64 18.07 -5.60 -20.33
N ASN A 65 18.12 -6.02 -19.06
CA ASN A 65 19.02 -7.07 -18.59
C ASN A 65 18.49 -8.50 -18.81
N GLY A 66 17.32 -8.67 -19.45
CA GLY A 66 16.75 -9.98 -19.80
C GLY A 66 16.17 -10.78 -18.62
N LEU A 67 16.03 -10.16 -17.44
CA LEU A 67 15.34 -10.77 -16.30
C LEU A 67 13.84 -10.85 -16.56
N ILE A 68 13.25 -9.75 -17.02
CA ILE A 68 11.85 -9.71 -17.48
C ILE A 68 11.87 -9.78 -19.00
N ARG A 69 11.29 -10.84 -19.59
CA ARG A 69 11.27 -11.02 -21.04
C ARG A 69 9.99 -10.42 -21.62
N ASN A 70 8.86 -10.73 -21.00
CA ASN A 70 7.54 -10.27 -21.40
C ASN A 70 6.81 -9.60 -20.22
N ASP A 71 5.78 -8.82 -20.52
CA ASP A 71 5.04 -8.11 -19.48
C ASP A 71 4.17 -9.08 -18.63
N GLU A 72 3.91 -10.27 -19.15
CA GLU A 72 3.20 -11.38 -18.51
C GLU A 72 4.07 -12.14 -17.49
N ASP A 73 5.39 -11.91 -17.49
CA ASP A 73 6.31 -12.54 -16.54
C ASP A 73 6.15 -11.93 -15.13
N VAL A 74 5.52 -10.76 -15.00
CA VAL A 74 5.28 -10.05 -13.75
C VAL A 74 3.80 -9.97 -13.40
N TYR A 75 3.51 -9.61 -12.16
CA TYR A 75 2.16 -9.43 -11.65
C TYR A 75 1.69 -7.98 -11.83
N SER A 76 0.49 -7.79 -12.37
CA SER A 76 -0.11 -6.47 -12.56
C SER A 76 -1.30 -6.27 -11.62
N PRO A 77 -1.20 -5.42 -10.58
CA PRO A 77 -2.22 -5.30 -9.55
C PRO A 77 -3.35 -4.37 -9.94
N ASP A 78 -4.59 -4.76 -9.64
CA ASP A 78 -5.77 -3.93 -9.86
C ASP A 78 -5.85 -2.72 -8.93
N GLU A 79 -6.76 -1.80 -9.21
CA GLU A 79 -6.96 -0.63 -8.33
C GLU A 79 -7.56 -1.12 -7.01
N ILE A 80 -6.95 -0.75 -5.87
CA ILE A 80 -7.52 -1.10 -4.57
C ILE A 80 -8.94 -0.53 -4.43
N THR A 81 -9.85 -1.35 -3.90
CA THR A 81 -11.25 -0.96 -3.72
C THR A 81 -11.39 -0.02 -2.53
N LEU A 82 -12.48 0.77 -2.52
CA LEU A 82 -12.82 1.60 -1.37
C LEU A 82 -13.09 0.73 -0.12
N GLU A 83 -13.73 -0.42 -0.29
CA GLU A 83 -14.00 -1.37 0.79
C GLU A 83 -12.71 -1.82 1.47
N ASP A 84 -11.69 -2.16 0.67
CA ASP A 84 -10.40 -2.58 1.20
C ASP A 84 -9.67 -1.43 1.89
N LEU A 85 -9.69 -0.23 1.31
CA LEU A 85 -9.12 0.94 1.97
C LEU A 85 -9.76 1.19 3.33
N LEU A 86 -11.08 1.00 3.47
CA LEU A 86 -11.83 1.22 4.71
C LEU A 86 -11.58 0.17 5.81
N LYS A 87 -10.88 -0.93 5.51
CA LYS A 87 -10.44 -1.91 6.53
C LYS A 87 -9.41 -1.33 7.49
N VAL A 88 -8.65 -0.33 7.05
CA VAL A 88 -7.67 0.38 7.87
C VAL A 88 -7.99 1.86 7.93
N HIS A 89 -8.28 2.49 6.80
CA HIS A 89 -8.47 3.92 6.77
C HIS A 89 -9.82 4.35 7.33
N THR A 90 -9.80 5.44 8.11
CA THR A 90 -11.05 6.07 8.54
C THR A 90 -11.79 6.65 7.33
N LYS A 91 -13.13 6.55 7.34
CA LYS A 91 -13.97 7.16 6.29
C LYS A 91 -13.69 8.65 6.13
N ARG A 92 -13.53 9.35 7.27
CA ARG A 92 -13.17 10.77 7.34
C ARG A 92 -11.89 11.07 6.56
N TYR A 93 -10.84 10.27 6.74
CA TYR A 93 -9.58 10.45 6.03
C TYR A 93 -9.73 10.20 4.53
N ILE A 94 -10.38 9.11 4.13
CA ILE A 94 -10.61 8.83 2.70
C ILE A 94 -11.42 9.95 2.03
N ASP A 95 -12.45 10.47 2.71
CA ASP A 95 -13.24 11.59 2.18
C ASP A 95 -12.41 12.89 2.10
N SER A 96 -11.43 13.08 3.00
CA SER A 96 -10.51 14.23 2.93
C SER A 96 -9.64 14.22 1.67
N LEU A 97 -9.33 13.06 1.09
CA LEU A 97 -8.55 12.93 -0.15
C LEU A 97 -9.34 13.39 -1.39
N LYS A 98 -10.64 13.66 -1.27
CA LYS A 98 -11.43 14.30 -2.34
C LYS A 98 -11.01 15.76 -2.55
N TRP A 99 -10.35 16.39 -1.58
CA TRP A 99 -9.95 17.79 -1.66
C TRP A 99 -8.49 17.95 -2.09
N SER A 100 -8.26 18.65 -3.21
CA SER A 100 -6.89 18.86 -3.75
C SER A 100 -5.95 19.54 -2.75
N LEU A 101 -6.48 20.39 -1.85
CA LEU A 101 -5.69 21.02 -0.79
C LEU A 101 -5.01 19.99 0.11
N ASN A 102 -5.75 18.94 0.51
CA ASN A 102 -5.20 17.92 1.39
C ASN A 102 -4.19 17.05 0.63
N VAL A 103 -4.52 16.68 -0.61
CA VAL A 103 -3.62 15.89 -1.46
C VAL A 103 -2.31 16.62 -1.73
N ALA A 104 -2.36 17.92 -2.00
CA ALA A 104 -1.18 18.75 -2.22
C ALA A 104 -0.25 18.82 -1.00
N LYS A 105 -0.83 18.86 0.21
CA LYS A 105 -0.07 18.82 1.46
C LYS A 105 0.62 17.46 1.65
N ILE A 106 -0.12 16.36 1.45
CA ILE A 106 0.40 14.99 1.56
C ILE A 106 1.51 14.75 0.53
N ALA A 107 1.30 15.19 -0.70
CA ALA A 107 2.24 15.02 -1.80
C ALA A 107 3.42 16.00 -1.73
N GLU A 108 3.37 17.01 -0.85
CA GLU A 108 4.30 18.16 -0.80
C GLU A 108 4.53 18.84 -2.15
N ILE A 109 3.49 18.90 -2.98
CA ILE A 109 3.50 19.58 -4.29
C ILE A 109 2.47 20.72 -4.22
N PRO A 110 2.86 21.93 -3.75
CA PRO A 110 1.97 23.10 -3.71
C PRO A 110 1.28 23.42 -5.05
N PRO A 111 1.90 23.23 -6.23
CA PRO A 111 1.21 23.42 -7.51
C PRO A 111 -0.07 22.59 -7.71
N LEU A 112 -0.23 21.46 -7.00
CA LEU A 112 -1.46 20.64 -7.10
C LEU A 112 -2.72 21.36 -6.62
N LEU A 113 -2.60 22.45 -5.84
CA LEU A 113 -3.75 23.27 -5.46
C LEU A 113 -4.46 23.88 -6.68
N PHE A 114 -3.71 24.18 -7.75
CA PHE A 114 -4.23 24.84 -8.95
C PHE A 114 -4.63 23.84 -10.05
N VAL A 115 -4.39 22.54 -9.83
CA VAL A 115 -4.75 21.49 -10.77
C VAL A 115 -6.21 21.08 -10.54
N PRO A 116 -7.05 20.97 -11.58
CA PRO A 116 -8.43 20.56 -11.39
C PRO A 116 -8.49 19.18 -10.71
N ASN A 117 -9.40 19.04 -9.74
CA ASN A 117 -9.39 17.89 -8.84
C ASN A 117 -9.45 16.53 -9.56
N CYS A 118 -10.19 16.42 -10.67
CA CYS A 118 -10.25 15.20 -11.48
C CYS A 118 -8.87 14.75 -11.98
N PHE A 119 -7.96 15.67 -12.30
CA PHE A 119 -6.58 15.36 -12.68
C PHE A 119 -5.75 14.95 -11.47
N VAL A 120 -5.93 15.58 -10.30
CA VAL A 120 -5.26 15.15 -9.06
C VAL A 120 -5.66 13.71 -8.70
N GLN A 121 -6.96 13.41 -8.76
CA GLN A 121 -7.49 12.07 -8.52
C GLN A 121 -6.92 11.04 -9.51
N ARG A 122 -6.92 11.37 -10.81
CA ARG A 122 -6.50 10.46 -11.88
C ARG A 122 -4.99 10.30 -11.99
N SER A 123 -4.23 11.38 -11.85
CA SER A 123 -2.80 11.40 -12.17
C SER A 123 -1.89 11.21 -10.95
N TYR A 124 -2.41 11.37 -9.73
CA TYR A 124 -1.66 11.13 -8.49
C TYR A 124 -2.30 10.02 -7.65
N LEU A 125 -3.53 10.20 -7.17
CA LEU A 125 -4.12 9.26 -6.22
C LEU A 125 -4.38 7.88 -6.83
N ARG A 126 -4.78 7.80 -8.09
CA ARG A 126 -5.02 6.52 -8.78
C ARG A 126 -3.73 5.67 -8.94
N PRO A 127 -2.60 6.21 -9.43
CA PRO A 127 -1.31 5.52 -9.35
C PRO A 127 -0.97 4.99 -7.96
N MET A 128 -1.19 5.78 -6.91
CA MET A 128 -0.92 5.37 -5.53
C MET A 128 -1.85 4.24 -5.07
N ARG A 129 -3.10 4.19 -5.54
CA ARG A 129 -4.04 3.07 -5.28
C ARG A 129 -3.58 1.76 -5.92
N PHE A 130 -3.04 1.79 -7.14
CA PHE A 130 -2.45 0.60 -7.76
C PHE A 130 -1.21 0.10 -7.00
N GLN A 131 -0.39 1.03 -6.51
CA GLN A 131 0.78 0.70 -5.69
C GLN A 131 0.36 0.07 -4.35
N THR A 132 -0.69 0.61 -3.72
CA THR A 132 -1.24 0.09 -2.46
C THR A 132 -1.71 -1.36 -2.60
N SER A 133 -2.51 -1.65 -3.64
CA SER A 133 -2.94 -3.02 -3.93
C SER A 133 -1.78 -3.92 -4.36
N GLY A 134 -0.73 -3.33 -4.98
CA GLY A 134 0.49 -4.02 -5.31
C GLY A 134 1.23 -4.61 -4.12
N SER A 135 1.24 -3.92 -2.97
CA SER A 135 1.86 -4.42 -1.75
C SER A 135 1.13 -5.65 -1.20
N ILE A 136 -0.20 -5.63 -1.24
CA ILE A 136 -1.05 -6.78 -0.88
C ILE A 136 -0.83 -7.95 -1.85
N LEU A 137 -0.77 -7.68 -3.16
CA LEU A 137 -0.51 -8.70 -4.17
C LEU A 137 0.88 -9.31 -4.03
N ALA A 138 1.90 -8.51 -3.71
CA ALA A 138 3.26 -8.99 -3.46
C ALA A 138 3.28 -9.93 -2.25
N ALA A 139 2.64 -9.56 -1.15
CA ALA A 139 2.54 -10.42 0.03
C ALA A 139 1.88 -11.77 -0.30
N ARG A 140 0.77 -11.76 -1.06
CA ARG A 140 0.13 -12.99 -1.54
C ARG A 140 1.04 -13.81 -2.45
N ALA A 141 1.72 -13.17 -3.41
CA ALA A 141 2.65 -13.85 -4.30
C ALA A 141 3.81 -14.51 -3.54
N ALA A 142 4.36 -13.85 -2.52
CA ALA A 142 5.42 -14.40 -1.68
C ALA A 142 4.99 -15.69 -0.96
N LEU A 143 3.74 -15.73 -0.46
CA LEU A 143 3.17 -16.85 0.26
C LEU A 143 2.71 -18.00 -0.66
N GLN A 144 2.08 -17.68 -1.78
CA GLN A 144 1.37 -18.65 -2.61
C GLN A 144 2.19 -19.20 -3.80
N SER A 145 3.20 -18.46 -4.29
CA SER A 145 4.00 -18.91 -5.46
C SER A 145 4.95 -20.07 -5.16
N GLY A 146 5.23 -20.34 -3.88
CA GLY A 146 6.25 -21.29 -3.45
C GLY A 146 7.69 -20.78 -3.61
N LEU A 147 7.89 -19.51 -3.99
CA LEU A 147 9.22 -18.88 -4.09
C LEU A 147 9.68 -18.25 -2.77
N GLY A 148 8.75 -17.92 -1.87
CA GLY A 148 9.05 -17.39 -0.53
C GLY A 148 9.44 -15.91 -0.50
N TRP A 149 9.35 -15.19 -1.62
CA TRP A 149 9.62 -13.76 -1.70
C TRP A 149 8.79 -13.12 -2.81
N ALA A 150 8.58 -11.81 -2.71
CA ALA A 150 8.04 -10.97 -3.77
C ALA A 150 8.46 -9.52 -3.58
N ILE A 151 8.38 -8.72 -4.64
CA ILE A 151 8.72 -7.29 -4.64
C ILE A 151 7.59 -6.51 -5.31
N ASN A 152 7.11 -5.46 -4.65
CA ASN A 152 6.33 -4.41 -5.31
C ASN A 152 7.29 -3.30 -5.79
N LEU A 153 7.25 -2.96 -7.08
CA LEU A 153 8.11 -1.89 -7.63
C LEU A 153 7.59 -0.46 -7.29
N GLY A 154 6.47 -0.37 -6.58
CA GLY A 154 5.99 0.85 -5.94
C GLY A 154 5.66 0.59 -4.47
N GLY A 155 4.78 1.42 -3.90
CA GLY A 155 4.32 1.26 -2.50
C GLY A 155 5.41 1.62 -1.49
N GLY A 156 5.35 1.02 -0.30
CA GLY A 156 6.24 1.34 0.81
C GLY A 156 5.90 2.69 1.45
N PHE A 157 4.61 3.01 1.54
CA PHE A 157 4.11 4.31 1.97
C PHE A 157 4.13 4.46 3.49
N HIS A 158 5.33 4.39 4.06
CA HIS A 158 5.56 4.24 5.50
C HIS A 158 5.15 5.45 6.37
N HIS A 159 4.82 6.59 5.77
CA HIS A 159 4.36 7.79 6.51
C HIS A 159 2.84 7.90 6.62
N CYS A 160 2.07 7.07 5.90
CA CYS A 160 0.62 7.10 6.01
C CYS A 160 0.15 6.20 7.15
N SER A 161 -0.72 6.73 8.02
CA SER A 161 -1.49 6.00 9.03
C SER A 161 -2.95 5.85 8.60
N ALA A 162 -3.75 5.16 9.40
CA ALA A 162 -5.18 4.96 9.19
C ALA A 162 -5.97 6.26 8.94
N ASP A 163 -5.59 7.35 9.59
CA ASP A 163 -6.35 8.60 9.59
C ASP A 163 -5.59 9.82 9.03
N ARG A 164 -4.35 9.63 8.56
CA ARG A 164 -3.48 10.72 8.10
C ARG A 164 -2.44 10.24 7.09
N GLY A 165 -2.27 11.01 6.01
CA GLY A 165 -1.15 10.89 5.08
C GLY A 165 -0.07 11.95 5.33
N GLY A 166 1.11 11.75 4.76
CA GLY A 166 2.24 12.68 4.85
C GLY A 166 3.46 12.13 4.11
N GLY A 167 4.50 12.95 3.88
CA GLY A 167 5.75 12.50 3.27
C GLY A 167 5.54 11.69 1.97
N PHE A 168 4.71 12.20 1.06
CA PHE A 168 4.36 11.56 -0.22
C PHE A 168 3.46 10.32 -0.13
N CYS A 169 3.02 9.93 1.08
CA CYS A 169 2.28 8.70 1.36
C CYS A 169 0.79 8.99 1.60
N PRO A 170 -0.11 8.76 0.61
CA PRO A 170 -1.55 9.00 0.79
C PRO A 170 -2.34 7.78 1.29
N TYR A 171 -1.80 6.56 1.21
CA TYR A 171 -2.48 5.33 1.63
C TYR A 171 -1.52 4.47 2.46
N ALA A 172 -2.03 3.81 3.50
CA ALA A 172 -1.26 3.00 4.44
C ALA A 172 -1.14 1.56 3.92
N ASP A 173 -0.42 1.38 2.81
CA ASP A 173 -0.29 0.08 2.14
C ASP A 173 0.36 -1.00 3.02
N ILE A 174 1.33 -0.62 3.85
CA ILE A 174 1.98 -1.52 4.82
C ILE A 174 0.97 -1.98 5.88
N THR A 175 0.27 -1.05 6.54
CA THR A 175 -0.76 -1.39 7.54
C THR A 175 -1.86 -2.27 6.94
N LEU A 176 -2.36 -1.91 5.74
CA LEU A 176 -3.35 -2.71 5.01
C LEU A 176 -2.84 -4.13 4.76
N THR A 177 -1.62 -4.27 4.26
CA THR A 177 -1.02 -5.58 4.00
C THR A 177 -0.94 -6.42 5.27
N VAL A 178 -0.43 -5.85 6.39
CA VAL A 178 -0.34 -6.52 7.68
C VAL A 178 -1.71 -7.01 8.17
N LYS A 179 -2.70 -6.09 8.23
CA LYS A 179 -4.03 -6.42 8.73
C LYS A 179 -4.75 -7.44 7.85
N MET A 180 -4.54 -7.39 6.54
CA MET A 180 -5.09 -8.36 5.61
C MET A 180 -4.45 -9.74 5.72
N LEU A 181 -3.14 -9.82 5.97
CA LEU A 181 -2.46 -11.09 6.21
C LEU A 181 -2.95 -11.75 7.50
N GLN A 182 -3.05 -10.99 8.60
CA GLN A 182 -3.58 -11.47 9.87
C GLN A 182 -5.04 -11.94 9.73
N ALA A 183 -5.86 -11.21 8.98
CA ALA A 183 -7.26 -11.55 8.73
C ALA A 183 -7.48 -12.65 7.67
N SER A 184 -6.42 -13.19 7.05
CA SER A 184 -6.56 -14.13 5.92
C SER A 184 -6.95 -15.56 6.30
N GLY A 185 -7.01 -15.90 7.58
CA GLY A 185 -7.26 -17.27 8.06
C GLY A 185 -6.08 -18.24 7.85
N ASN A 186 -4.95 -17.78 7.29
CA ASN A 186 -3.77 -18.63 7.01
C ASN A 186 -2.83 -18.81 8.22
N GLY A 187 -3.25 -18.46 9.43
CA GLY A 187 -2.44 -18.59 10.65
C GLY A 187 -1.23 -17.66 10.72
N ILE A 188 -1.30 -16.49 10.07
CA ILE A 188 -0.22 -15.49 10.10
C ILE A 188 -0.41 -14.61 11.33
N ASP A 189 0.05 -15.11 12.48
CA ASP A 189 -0.12 -14.43 13.77
C ASP A 189 1.05 -13.50 14.13
N ARG A 190 2.22 -13.68 13.49
CA ARG A 190 3.44 -12.92 13.78
C ARG A 190 4.07 -12.34 12.52
N ILE A 191 4.32 -11.04 12.54
CA ILE A 191 4.90 -10.28 11.42
C ILE A 191 6.09 -9.46 11.93
N LEU A 192 7.19 -9.52 11.20
CA LEU A 192 8.36 -8.65 11.38
C LEU A 192 8.36 -7.61 10.25
N ILE A 193 8.34 -6.33 10.62
CA ILE A 193 8.59 -5.22 9.70
C ILE A 193 10.04 -4.77 9.89
N VAL A 194 10.81 -4.77 8.81
CA VAL A 194 12.17 -4.19 8.77
C VAL A 194 12.13 -2.97 7.86
N ASP A 195 12.33 -1.80 8.45
CA ASP A 195 12.37 -0.53 7.72
C ASP A 195 13.78 0.05 7.79
N LEU A 196 14.31 0.34 6.61
CA LEU A 196 15.66 0.85 6.38
C LEU A 196 15.62 2.16 5.57
N ASP A 197 14.46 2.78 5.45
CA ASP A 197 14.38 4.14 4.92
C ASP A 197 15.13 5.10 5.85
N ALA A 198 15.67 6.18 5.28
CA ALA A 198 16.38 7.18 6.06
C ALA A 198 15.45 7.91 7.07
N HIS A 199 14.15 7.98 6.76
CA HIS A 199 13.12 8.57 7.60
C HIS A 199 12.43 7.50 8.46
N GLN A 200 11.95 7.91 9.63
CA GLN A 200 11.17 7.04 10.51
C GLN A 200 9.86 6.60 9.85
N GLY A 201 9.57 5.30 9.88
CA GLY A 201 8.33 4.67 9.40
C GLY A 201 7.13 4.93 10.33
N ASN A 202 6.82 6.20 10.59
CA ASN A 202 5.87 6.59 11.63
C ASN A 202 4.40 6.23 11.34
N GLY A 203 4.01 6.02 10.08
CA GLY A 203 2.64 5.73 9.67
C GLY A 203 2.18 4.36 10.18
N TYR A 204 2.82 3.29 9.70
CA TYR A 204 2.49 1.94 10.13
C TYR A 204 2.84 1.72 11.61
N ALA A 205 3.88 2.38 12.13
CA ALA A 205 4.23 2.26 13.55
C ALA A 205 3.11 2.77 14.46
N ARG A 206 2.44 3.87 14.11
CA ARG A 206 1.26 4.35 14.87
C ARG A 206 0.09 3.38 14.81
N ASP A 207 -0.18 2.82 13.63
CA ASP A 207 -1.31 1.92 13.43
C ASP A 207 -1.10 0.57 14.15
N LEU A 208 0.15 0.14 14.29
CA LEU A 208 0.51 -1.21 14.76
C LEU A 208 1.18 -1.24 16.14
N MET A 209 1.44 -0.09 16.79
CA MET A 209 2.15 -0.03 18.08
C MET A 209 1.49 -0.85 19.22
N ASN A 210 0.19 -1.12 19.13
CA ASN A 210 -0.55 -1.92 20.12
C ASN A 210 -0.81 -3.37 19.66
N ASP A 211 -0.32 -3.75 18.48
CA ASP A 211 -0.48 -5.09 17.92
C ASP A 211 0.66 -6.00 18.39
N THR A 212 0.37 -6.89 19.34
CA THR A 212 1.37 -7.81 19.90
C THR A 212 1.88 -8.86 18.90
N GLY A 213 1.20 -9.02 17.76
CA GLY A 213 1.64 -9.88 16.66
C GLY A 213 2.65 -9.21 15.74
N VAL A 214 2.92 -7.92 15.88
CA VAL A 214 3.83 -7.17 15.00
C VAL A 214 5.06 -6.73 15.78
N PHE A 215 6.24 -7.08 15.25
CA PHE A 215 7.51 -6.51 15.70
C PHE A 215 8.04 -5.56 14.63
N ILE A 216 8.44 -4.36 15.04
CA ILE A 216 8.96 -3.32 14.15
C ILE A 216 10.45 -3.11 14.46
N MET A 217 11.28 -3.26 13.44
CA MET A 217 12.67 -2.85 13.45
C MET A 217 12.83 -1.71 12.43
N ASP A 218 12.94 -0.48 12.92
CA ASP A 218 13.09 0.73 12.12
C ASP A 218 14.45 1.39 12.40
N MET A 219 15.27 1.56 11.37
CA MET A 219 16.60 2.19 11.47
C MET A 219 16.65 3.45 10.61
N TYR A 220 16.48 4.60 11.26
CA TYR A 220 16.35 5.90 10.61
C TYR A 220 17.26 6.97 11.23
N ASN A 221 17.40 8.10 10.55
CA ASN A 221 18.07 9.28 11.08
C ASN A 221 17.10 10.12 11.91
N TYR A 222 17.23 10.07 13.25
CA TYR A 222 16.33 10.78 14.17
C TYR A 222 16.28 12.32 14.00
N ARG A 223 17.24 12.92 13.27
CA ARG A 223 17.32 14.38 13.08
C ARG A 223 16.47 14.91 11.92
N ILE A 224 16.03 14.04 11.01
CA ILE A 224 15.24 14.43 9.83
C ILE A 224 13.74 14.16 10.04
N TYR A 225 12.90 14.54 9.08
CA TYR A 225 11.46 14.25 9.10
C TYR A 225 11.22 12.76 9.45
N PRO A 226 10.15 12.40 10.18
CA PRO A 226 9.04 13.19 10.71
C PRO A 226 9.22 13.72 12.14
N ARG A 227 10.25 13.27 12.87
CA ARG A 227 10.46 13.53 14.32
C ARG A 227 9.25 13.14 15.18
N ASP A 228 8.72 11.95 14.92
CA ASP A 228 7.55 11.44 15.61
C ASP A 228 7.95 10.79 16.94
N HIS A 229 7.60 11.41 18.06
CA HIS A 229 7.96 10.90 19.39
C HIS A 229 6.98 9.85 19.94
N THR A 230 5.84 9.66 19.28
CA THR A 230 4.81 8.70 19.70
C THR A 230 4.99 7.37 19.00
N ALA A 231 5.26 7.40 17.68
CA ALA A 231 5.61 6.21 16.92
C ALA A 231 6.98 5.71 17.39
N LYS A 232 7.06 4.53 18.01
CA LYS A 232 8.31 3.93 18.49
C LYS A 232 8.35 2.46 18.15
#